data_AF-A0A942ML59-F1
#
_entry.id   AF-A0A942ML59-F1
#
_cell.length_a   1.000
_cell.length_b   1.000
_cell.length_c   1.000
_cell.angle_alpha   90.00
_cell.angle_beta   90.00
_cell.angle_gamma   90.00
#
_symmetry.space_group_name_H-M   'P 1'
#
loop_
_entity.id
_entity.type
_entity.pdbx_description
1 polymer ?
#
loop_
_entity_poly.entity_id
_entity_poly.type
_entity_poly.pdbx_seq_one_letter_code
_entity_poly.pdbx_strand_id
1 'polypeptide(L)'
;MLYAISQAVSLLLSFDRGLYQVIFLTFFVSGSAVILAALSGVPAGTWLGMQPAPKVRWLTRLIYTLMGLPPVVGGLIIYMLLSRKGVLGLLGLLFTPAAMIMAQVLLVVPIIIGLTAVAVRGKSGEILDTLRSLGADRRLILLTVMRESRIGILGALVAGFGRAVAEVGAVMMVGGNIEGHTRVMTTAIVLEVNKGNFAFAMALGIILLAISFLIYSSFYRLLSGGADE
;
A
#
# COMPACT_ATOMS: atom_id res chain seq x y z
N MET A 1 7.30 -23.38 18.34
CA MET A 1 7.16 -21.92 18.47
C MET A 1 8.43 -21.27 19.04
N LEU A 2 8.91 -21.66 20.23
CA LEU A 2 10.18 -21.16 20.80
C LEU A 2 11.39 -21.33 19.85
N TYR A 3 11.47 -22.48 19.17
CA TYR A 3 12.50 -22.73 18.14
C TYR A 3 12.44 -21.75 16.95
N ALA A 4 11.25 -21.32 16.52
CA ALA A 4 11.11 -20.34 15.44
C ALA A 4 11.53 -18.94 15.89
N ILE A 5 11.27 -18.60 17.16
CA ILE A 5 11.70 -17.32 17.75
C ILE A 5 13.23 -17.28 17.85
N SER A 6 13.88 -18.34 18.36
CA SER A 6 15.34 -18.40 18.40
C SER A 6 15.97 -18.36 17.00
N GLN A 7 15.34 -19.04 16.03
CA GLN A 7 15.76 -18.99 14.64
C GLN A 7 15.62 -17.58 14.02
N ALA A 8 14.53 -16.85 14.32
CA ALA A 8 14.36 -15.48 13.87
C ALA A 8 15.45 -14.55 14.42
N VAL A 9 15.77 -14.68 15.71
CA VAL A 9 16.86 -13.91 16.34
C VAL A 9 18.20 -14.26 15.70
N SER A 10 18.47 -15.56 15.48
CA SER A 10 19.70 -16.01 14.82
C SER A 10 19.82 -15.47 13.40
N LEU A 11 18.73 -15.42 12.63
CA LEU A 11 18.70 -14.88 11.26
C LEU A 11 18.94 -13.38 11.19
N LEU A 12 18.42 -12.62 12.15
CA LEU A 12 18.70 -11.19 12.24
C LEU A 12 20.15 -10.92 12.61
N LEU A 13 20.73 -11.74 13.50
CA LEU A 13 22.12 -11.60 13.93
C LEU A 13 23.13 -12.16 12.92
N SER A 14 22.71 -13.04 12.01
CA SER A 14 23.61 -13.66 11.03
C SER A 14 24.01 -12.71 9.89
N PHE A 15 23.35 -11.55 9.74
CA PHE A 15 23.58 -10.60 8.65
C PHE A 15 23.55 -11.26 7.25
N ASP A 16 22.66 -12.24 7.07
CA ASP A 16 22.53 -12.97 5.80
C ASP A 16 22.13 -12.03 4.66
N ARG A 17 23.02 -11.85 3.67
CA ARG A 17 22.80 -10.94 2.55
C ARG A 17 21.51 -11.23 1.78
N GLY A 18 21.13 -12.50 1.64
CA GLY A 18 19.91 -12.91 0.97
C GLY A 18 18.65 -12.47 1.73
N LEU A 19 18.64 -12.64 3.06
CA LEU A 19 17.54 -12.16 3.90
C LEU A 19 17.36 -10.64 3.80
N TYR A 20 18.45 -9.88 3.94
CA TYR A 20 18.38 -8.41 3.85
C TYR A 20 17.98 -7.93 2.47
N GLN A 21 18.38 -8.63 1.40
CA GLN A 21 17.92 -8.32 0.05
C GLN A 21 16.41 -8.52 -0.12
N VAL A 22 15.86 -9.61 0.42
CA VAL A 22 14.41 -9.88 0.42
C VAL A 22 13.66 -8.83 1.24
N ILE A 23 14.19 -8.46 2.41
CA ILE A 23 13.62 -7.40 3.26
C ILE A 23 13.61 -6.07 2.48
N PHE A 24 14.75 -5.67 1.93
CA PHE A 24 14.88 -4.44 1.17
C PHE A 24 13.92 -4.40 -0.01
N LEU A 25 13.86 -5.47 -0.82
CA LEU A 25 12.98 -5.52 -1.98
C LEU A 25 11.50 -5.43 -1.57
N THR A 26 11.11 -6.05 -0.46
CA THR A 26 9.74 -5.97 0.08
C THR A 26 9.32 -4.52 0.33
N PHE A 27 10.19 -3.75 0.99
CA PHE A 27 9.93 -2.34 1.30
C PHE A 27 10.09 -1.42 0.10
N PHE A 28 11.05 -1.69 -0.78
CA PHE A 28 11.23 -0.93 -2.02
C PHE A 28 9.98 -1.03 -2.91
N VAL A 29 9.50 -2.25 -3.15
CA VAL A 29 8.32 -2.49 -4.00
C VAL A 29 7.06 -1.90 -3.35
N SER A 30 6.81 -2.21 -2.08
CA SER A 30 5.61 -1.73 -1.38
C SER A 30 5.60 -0.22 -1.16
N GLY A 31 6.74 0.36 -0.78
CA GLY A 31 6.89 1.81 -0.59
C GLY A 31 6.73 2.57 -1.91
N SER A 32 7.35 2.08 -3.00
CA SER A 32 7.19 2.68 -4.32
C SER A 32 5.74 2.64 -4.79
N ALA A 33 5.04 1.51 -4.58
CA ALA A 33 3.64 1.38 -4.93
C ALA A 33 2.75 2.36 -4.16
N VAL A 34 2.98 2.55 -2.87
CA VAL A 34 2.23 3.52 -2.05
C VAL A 34 2.51 4.95 -2.50
N ILE A 35 3.76 5.31 -2.79
CA ILE A 35 4.11 6.65 -3.28
C ILE A 35 3.39 6.93 -4.60
N LEU A 36 3.49 6.02 -5.56
CA LEU A 36 2.80 6.17 -6.86
C LEU A 36 1.28 6.21 -6.70
N ALA A 37 0.71 5.36 -5.84
CA ALA A 37 -0.71 5.36 -5.56
C ALA A 37 -1.16 6.64 -4.84
N ALA A 38 -0.32 7.25 -4.00
CA ALA A 38 -0.61 8.49 -3.31
C ALA A 38 -0.67 9.68 -4.28
N LEU A 39 0.23 9.73 -5.27
CA LEU A 39 0.28 10.80 -6.28
C LEU A 39 -1.05 10.97 -7.02
N SER A 40 -1.73 9.86 -7.34
CA SER A 40 -3.07 9.89 -7.95
C SER A 40 -4.20 9.82 -6.91
N GLY A 41 -4.02 9.03 -5.87
CA GLY A 41 -5.08 8.64 -4.95
C GLY A 41 -5.46 9.73 -3.95
N VAL A 42 -4.48 10.49 -3.45
CA VAL A 42 -4.75 11.60 -2.53
C VAL A 42 -5.52 12.71 -3.24
N PRO A 43 -5.08 13.25 -4.41
CA PRO A 43 -5.87 14.26 -5.12
C PRO A 43 -7.27 13.79 -5.50
N ALA A 44 -7.40 12.57 -6.01
CA ALA A 44 -8.70 12.01 -6.38
C ALA A 44 -9.62 11.82 -5.17
N GLY A 45 -9.09 11.32 -4.05
CA GLY A 45 -9.83 11.18 -2.80
C GLY A 45 -10.26 12.52 -2.21
N THR A 46 -9.38 13.53 -2.22
CA THR A 46 -9.71 14.87 -1.75
C THR A 46 -10.82 15.48 -2.58
N TRP A 47 -10.70 15.40 -3.92
CA TRP A 47 -11.77 15.87 -4.81
C TRP A 47 -13.09 15.15 -4.52
N LEU A 48 -13.08 13.82 -4.40
CA LEU A 48 -14.28 13.01 -4.11
C LEU A 48 -14.91 13.37 -2.75
N GLY A 49 -14.08 13.67 -1.75
CA GLY A 49 -14.51 14.08 -0.41
C GLY A 49 -15.18 15.45 -0.38
N MET A 50 -14.74 16.39 -1.23
CA MET A 50 -15.29 17.74 -1.34
C MET A 50 -16.57 17.83 -2.17
N GLN A 51 -16.88 16.82 -2.99
CA GLN A 51 -18.08 16.83 -3.82
C GLN A 51 -19.32 16.39 -3.03
N PRO A 52 -20.49 17.01 -3.28
CA PRO A 52 -21.74 16.59 -2.68
C PRO A 52 -22.11 15.16 -3.13
N ALA A 53 -22.72 14.40 -2.21
CA ALA A 53 -22.98 12.97 -2.41
C ALA A 53 -23.69 12.61 -3.73
N PRO A 54 -24.72 13.33 -4.20
CA PRO A 54 -25.40 12.99 -5.46
C PRO A 54 -24.48 12.99 -6.68
N LYS A 55 -23.47 13.88 -6.73
CA LYS A 55 -22.56 14.01 -7.89
C LYS A 55 -21.55 12.87 -7.99
N VAL A 56 -21.11 12.34 -6.85
CA VAL A 56 -20.04 11.33 -6.78
C VAL A 56 -20.52 9.97 -6.29
N ARG A 57 -21.84 9.77 -6.12
CA ARG A 57 -22.43 8.55 -5.54
C ARG A 57 -21.96 7.28 -6.21
N TRP A 58 -22.03 7.23 -7.55
CA TRP A 58 -21.63 6.04 -8.32
C TRP A 58 -20.12 5.79 -8.26
N LEU A 59 -19.32 6.83 -8.43
CA LEU A 59 -17.86 6.72 -8.36
C LEU A 59 -17.40 6.28 -6.96
N THR A 60 -17.99 6.84 -5.90
CA THR A 60 -17.68 6.46 -4.51
C THR A 60 -17.99 4.99 -4.27
N ARG A 61 -19.15 4.50 -4.75
CA ARG A 61 -19.50 3.07 -4.66
C ARG A 61 -18.49 2.20 -5.38
N LEU A 62 -18.11 2.55 -6.61
CA LEU A 62 -17.12 1.81 -7.38
C LEU A 62 -15.78 1.74 -6.64
N ILE A 63 -15.28 2.87 -6.13
CA ILE A 63 -14.02 2.90 -5.37
C ILE A 63 -14.12 2.01 -4.13
N TYR A 64 -15.20 2.09 -3.36
CA TYR A 64 -15.38 1.27 -2.17
C TYR A 64 -15.48 -0.23 -2.49
N THR A 65 -16.10 -0.60 -3.61
CA THR A 65 -16.07 -1.98 -4.11
C THR A 65 -14.65 -2.40 -4.48
N LEU A 66 -13.87 -1.54 -5.13
CA LEU A 66 -12.48 -1.82 -5.51
C LEU A 66 -11.53 -1.89 -4.31
N MET A 67 -11.86 -1.29 -3.16
CA MET A 67 -11.10 -1.51 -1.92
C MET A 67 -11.14 -2.99 -1.47
N GLY A 68 -12.20 -3.71 -1.85
CA GLY A 68 -12.35 -5.15 -1.63
C GLY A 68 -11.85 -6.02 -2.78
N LEU A 69 -11.14 -5.46 -3.77
CA LEU A 69 -10.66 -6.20 -4.94
C LEU A 69 -9.81 -7.39 -4.49
N PRO A 70 -10.20 -8.64 -4.83
CA PRO A 70 -9.40 -9.81 -4.48
C PRO A 70 -7.99 -9.68 -5.08
N PRO A 71 -6.93 -9.82 -4.28
CA PRO A 71 -5.56 -9.61 -4.76
C PRO A 71 -5.20 -10.50 -5.93
N VAL A 72 -5.69 -11.74 -5.93
CA VAL A 72 -5.44 -12.69 -7.00
C VAL A 72 -6.02 -12.18 -8.33
N VAL A 73 -7.22 -11.60 -8.31
CA VAL A 73 -7.84 -11.01 -9.51
C VAL A 73 -7.03 -9.81 -10.01
N GLY A 74 -6.61 -8.92 -9.11
CA GLY A 74 -5.76 -7.79 -9.47
C GLY A 74 -4.41 -8.22 -10.09
N GLY A 75 -3.78 -9.24 -9.51
CA GLY A 75 -2.56 -9.84 -10.03
C GLY A 75 -2.75 -10.44 -11.43
N LEU A 76 -3.85 -11.17 -11.64
CA LEU A 76 -4.18 -11.75 -12.94
C LEU A 76 -4.39 -10.69 -14.02
N ILE A 77 -5.07 -9.59 -13.70
CA ILE A 77 -5.26 -8.48 -14.63
C ILE A 77 -3.90 -7.94 -15.11
N ILE A 78 -2.99 -7.66 -14.18
CA ILE A 78 -1.67 -7.13 -14.50
C ILE A 78 -0.82 -8.16 -15.24
N TYR A 79 -0.88 -9.43 -14.84
CA TYR A 79 -0.23 -10.52 -15.54
C TYR A 79 -0.70 -10.60 -17.01
N MET A 80 -2.01 -10.54 -17.25
CA MET A 80 -2.56 -10.58 -18.60
C MET A 80 -2.16 -9.37 -19.44
N LEU A 81 -2.10 -8.18 -18.84
CA LEU A 81 -1.67 -6.96 -19.52
C LEU A 81 -0.18 -7.02 -19.92
N LEU A 82 0.68 -7.54 -19.04
CA LEU A 82 2.14 -7.61 -19.25
C LEU A 82 2.61 -8.89 -19.94
N SER A 83 1.74 -9.90 -20.08
CA SER A 83 2.04 -11.12 -20.82
C SER A 83 2.40 -10.79 -22.27
N ARG A 84 3.17 -11.67 -22.94
CA ARG A 84 3.62 -11.47 -24.33
C ARG A 84 2.49 -11.17 -25.33
N LYS A 85 1.28 -11.68 -25.08
CA LYS A 85 0.08 -11.43 -25.90
C LYS A 85 -0.80 -10.27 -25.38
N GLY A 86 -0.41 -9.68 -24.25
CA GLY A 86 -1.12 -8.57 -23.61
C GLY A 86 -0.79 -7.23 -24.26
N VAL A 87 -1.64 -6.23 -23.97
CA VAL A 87 -1.52 -4.86 -24.52
C VAL A 87 -0.17 -4.22 -24.20
N LEU A 88 0.39 -4.53 -23.02
CA LEU A 88 1.69 -4.02 -22.54
C LEU A 88 2.80 -5.07 -22.66
N GLY A 89 2.57 -6.16 -23.39
CA GLY A 89 3.50 -7.28 -23.51
C GLY A 89 4.85 -6.93 -24.13
N LEU A 90 4.88 -5.90 -24.99
CA LEU A 90 6.10 -5.40 -25.64
C LEU A 90 7.11 -4.81 -24.63
N LEU A 91 6.67 -4.42 -23.43
CA LEU A 91 7.55 -3.86 -22.40
C LEU A 91 8.39 -4.95 -21.71
N GLY A 92 8.02 -6.22 -21.80
CA GLY A 92 8.78 -7.33 -21.22
C GLY A 92 8.93 -7.27 -19.69
N LEU A 93 8.03 -6.60 -18.98
CA LEU A 93 8.15 -6.32 -17.54
C LEU A 93 7.73 -7.48 -16.63
N LEU A 94 7.15 -8.55 -17.18
CA LEU A 94 6.72 -9.68 -16.37
C LEU A 94 7.93 -10.30 -15.63
N PHE A 95 7.73 -10.70 -14.37
CA PHE A 95 8.79 -11.19 -13.48
C PHE A 95 9.84 -10.15 -13.11
N THR A 96 9.45 -8.88 -13.02
CA THR A 96 10.29 -7.78 -12.53
C THR A 96 9.66 -7.07 -11.33
N PRO A 97 10.46 -6.36 -10.51
CA PRO A 97 9.93 -5.47 -9.48
C PRO A 97 8.95 -4.42 -10.02
N ALA A 98 9.13 -3.96 -11.27
CA ALA A 98 8.22 -2.99 -11.88
C ALA A 98 6.80 -3.55 -12.05
N ALA A 99 6.66 -4.80 -12.50
CA ALA A 99 5.36 -5.46 -12.58
C ALA A 99 4.70 -5.64 -11.20
N MET A 100 5.51 -5.95 -10.18
CA MET A 100 5.04 -6.07 -8.79
C MET A 100 4.51 -4.73 -8.27
N ILE A 101 5.24 -3.62 -8.54
CA ILE A 101 4.82 -2.26 -8.19
C ILE A 101 3.49 -1.94 -8.89
N MET A 102 3.35 -2.22 -10.19
CA MET A 102 2.10 -1.98 -10.93
C MET A 102 0.91 -2.73 -10.33
N ALA A 103 1.12 -4.00 -9.94
CA ALA A 103 0.09 -4.80 -9.29
C ALA A 103 -0.31 -4.26 -7.92
N GLN A 104 0.65 -3.84 -7.12
CA GLN A 104 0.34 -3.22 -5.82
C GLN A 104 -0.31 -1.84 -5.98
N VAL A 105 0.10 -1.02 -6.95
CA VAL A 105 -0.57 0.27 -7.25
C VAL A 105 -2.05 0.04 -7.54
N LEU A 106 -2.40 -0.93 -8.39
CA LEU A 106 -3.79 -1.27 -8.70
C LEU A 106 -4.61 -1.60 -7.43
N LEU A 107 -4.01 -2.31 -6.48
CA LEU A 107 -4.68 -2.71 -5.23
C LEU A 107 -4.75 -1.56 -4.20
N VAL A 108 -3.74 -0.70 -4.15
CA VAL A 108 -3.57 0.31 -3.11
C VAL A 108 -4.27 1.62 -3.45
N VAL A 109 -4.33 2.01 -4.73
CA VAL A 109 -5.01 3.24 -5.20
C VAL A 109 -6.45 3.36 -4.67
N PRO A 110 -7.36 2.38 -4.82
CA PRO A 110 -8.73 2.53 -4.33
C PRO A 110 -8.81 2.71 -2.81
N ILE A 111 -7.90 2.10 -2.06
CA ILE A 111 -7.81 2.24 -0.60
C ILE A 111 -7.43 3.68 -0.23
N ILE A 112 -6.38 4.23 -0.86
CA ILE A 112 -5.96 5.62 -0.61
C ILE A 112 -7.05 6.61 -1.00
N ILE A 113 -7.70 6.43 -2.16
CA ILE A 113 -8.80 7.30 -2.61
C ILE A 113 -9.94 7.26 -1.61
N GLY A 114 -10.42 6.06 -1.26
CA GLY A 114 -11.58 5.88 -0.41
C GLY A 114 -11.37 6.45 0.99
N LEU A 115 -10.27 6.10 1.64
CA LEU A 115 -9.97 6.60 2.99
C LEU A 115 -9.65 8.10 3.01
N THR A 116 -8.97 8.62 1.99
CA THR A 116 -8.77 10.08 1.85
C THR A 116 -10.11 10.80 1.69
N ALA A 117 -11.03 10.26 0.88
CA ALA A 117 -12.34 10.86 0.70
C ALA A 117 -13.17 10.87 1.99
N VAL A 118 -13.09 9.82 2.81
CA VAL A 118 -13.72 9.77 4.14
C VAL A 118 -13.14 10.84 5.06
N ALA A 119 -11.81 10.93 5.15
CA ALA A 119 -11.11 11.92 5.98
C ALA A 119 -11.49 13.35 5.59
N VAL A 120 -11.50 13.63 4.29
CA VAL A 120 -11.81 14.97 3.76
C VAL A 120 -13.28 15.32 3.96
N ARG A 121 -14.20 14.38 3.70
CA ARG A 121 -15.64 14.61 3.85
C ARG A 121 -16.02 15.01 5.28
N GLY A 122 -15.37 14.40 6.28
CA GLY A 122 -15.60 14.71 7.70
C GLY A 122 -15.24 16.13 8.12
N LYS A 123 -14.33 16.81 7.40
CA LYS A 123 -13.89 18.18 7.70
C LYS A 123 -14.34 19.23 6.67
N SER A 124 -14.70 18.80 5.46
CA SER A 124 -14.87 19.69 4.33
C SER A 124 -16.06 20.66 4.43
N GLY A 125 -17.15 20.29 5.10
CA GLY A 125 -18.37 21.11 5.14
C GLY A 125 -18.12 22.52 5.73
N GLU A 126 -17.67 22.56 6.98
CA GLU A 126 -17.40 23.82 7.70
C GLU A 126 -16.29 24.63 7.01
N ILE A 127 -15.18 23.96 6.62
CA ILE A 127 -14.05 24.62 5.95
C ILE A 127 -14.47 25.24 4.61
N LEU A 128 -15.29 24.55 3.82
CA LEU A 128 -15.72 25.04 2.51
C LEU A 128 -16.60 26.28 2.63
N ASP A 129 -17.52 26.30 3.59
CA ASP A 129 -18.45 27.41 3.76
C ASP A 129 -17.72 28.67 4.25
N THR A 130 -16.78 28.52 5.19
CA THR A 130 -15.93 29.62 5.66
C THR A 130 -15.01 30.16 4.57
N LEU A 131 -14.32 29.29 3.81
CA LEU A 131 -13.39 29.76 2.79
C LEU A 131 -14.13 30.41 1.61
N ARG A 132 -15.31 29.92 1.25
CA ARG A 132 -16.14 30.54 0.20
C ARG A 132 -16.67 31.90 0.62
N SER A 133 -17.06 32.09 1.87
CA SER A 133 -17.53 33.39 2.35
C SER A 133 -16.42 34.44 2.38
N LEU A 134 -15.17 34.01 2.61
CA LEU A 134 -13.97 34.84 2.51
C LEU A 134 -13.50 35.10 1.06
N GLY A 135 -14.21 34.58 0.06
CA GLY A 135 -13.84 34.75 -1.35
C GLY A 135 -12.58 34.00 -1.78
N ALA A 136 -12.18 32.95 -1.06
CA ALA A 136 -11.00 32.16 -1.37
C ALA A 136 -11.09 31.50 -2.76
N ASP A 137 -9.97 31.45 -3.47
CA ASP A 137 -9.88 30.78 -4.75
C ASP A 137 -9.90 29.24 -4.58
N ARG A 138 -10.16 28.53 -5.69
CA ARG A 138 -10.28 27.06 -5.66
C ARG A 138 -9.01 26.34 -5.21
N ARG A 139 -7.82 26.91 -5.49
CA ARG A 139 -6.55 26.28 -5.10
C ARG A 139 -6.32 26.43 -3.61
N LEU A 140 -6.56 27.61 -3.05
CA LEU A 140 -6.47 27.83 -1.61
C LEU A 140 -7.42 26.90 -0.84
N ILE A 141 -8.67 26.77 -1.31
CA ILE A 141 -9.64 25.84 -0.72
C ILE A 141 -9.10 24.40 -0.72
N LEU A 142 -8.59 23.92 -1.85
CA LEU A 142 -8.07 22.56 -1.97
C LEU A 142 -6.89 22.33 -1.00
N LEU A 143 -5.92 23.24 -0.99
CA LEU A 143 -4.73 23.13 -0.16
C LEU A 143 -5.08 23.17 1.34
N THR A 144 -5.99 24.05 1.74
CA THR A 144 -6.44 24.14 3.14
C THR A 144 -7.16 22.86 3.55
N VAL A 145 -8.08 22.35 2.74
CA VAL A 145 -8.78 21.09 3.04
C VAL A 145 -7.80 19.92 3.15
N MET A 146 -6.79 19.83 2.28
CA MET A 146 -5.75 18.80 2.38
C MET A 146 -4.92 18.95 3.67
N ARG A 147 -4.54 20.19 4.04
CA ARG A 147 -3.76 20.46 5.24
C ARG A 147 -4.52 20.15 6.53
N GLU A 148 -5.81 20.47 6.57
CA GLU A 148 -6.68 20.16 7.70
C GLU A 148 -7.00 18.67 7.79
N SER A 149 -7.05 17.99 6.65
CA SER A 149 -7.29 16.54 6.57
C SER A 149 -6.00 15.70 6.66
N ARG A 150 -4.83 16.33 6.89
CA ARG A 150 -3.51 15.66 6.80
C ARG A 150 -3.39 14.40 7.63
N ILE A 151 -3.93 14.40 8.85
CA ILE A 151 -3.87 13.25 9.77
C ILE A 151 -4.65 12.06 9.18
N GLY A 152 -5.84 12.32 8.64
CA GLY A 152 -6.65 11.28 7.99
C GLY A 152 -6.04 10.81 6.66
N ILE A 153 -5.42 11.71 5.89
CA ILE A 153 -4.68 11.36 4.67
C ILE A 153 -3.48 10.47 5.00
N LEU A 154 -2.70 10.83 6.02
CA LEU A 154 -1.59 9.99 6.50
C LEU A 154 -2.11 8.61 6.95
N GLY A 155 -3.24 8.55 7.65
CA GLY A 155 -3.92 7.29 7.98
C GLY A 155 -4.27 6.45 6.73
N ALA A 156 -4.74 7.08 5.66
CA ALA A 156 -5.02 6.42 4.39
C ALA A 156 -3.74 5.84 3.73
N LEU A 157 -2.63 6.58 3.77
CA LEU A 157 -1.34 6.11 3.26
C LEU A 157 -0.80 4.92 4.07
N VAL A 158 -0.92 4.98 5.39
CA VAL A 158 -0.49 3.93 6.33
C VAL A 158 -1.33 2.64 6.13
N ALA A 159 -2.63 2.78 5.88
CA ALA A 159 -3.49 1.66 5.51
C ALA A 159 -3.12 1.06 4.14
N GLY A 160 -2.85 1.92 3.15
CA GLY A 160 -2.36 1.50 1.83
C GLY A 160 -1.03 0.74 1.89
N PHE A 161 -0.10 1.21 2.71
CA PHE A 161 1.18 0.54 2.95
C PHE A 161 1.00 -0.83 3.59
N GLY A 162 0.08 -0.98 4.54
CA GLY A 162 -0.24 -2.28 5.13
C GLY A 162 -0.77 -3.27 4.14
N ARG A 163 -1.65 -2.80 3.25
CA ARG A 163 -2.15 -3.61 2.15
C ARG A 163 -1.01 -4.07 1.23
N ALA A 164 -0.07 -3.18 0.90
CA ALA A 164 1.03 -3.47 0.00
C ALA A 164 2.04 -4.47 0.61
N VAL A 165 2.50 -4.22 1.84
CA VAL A 165 3.51 -5.06 2.52
C VAL A 165 2.97 -6.46 2.82
N ALA A 166 1.68 -6.59 3.09
CA ALA A 166 1.02 -7.88 3.31
C ALA A 166 0.64 -8.61 2.01
N GLU A 167 0.89 -8.02 0.83
CA GLU A 167 0.48 -8.61 -0.44
C GLU A 167 1.30 -9.87 -0.78
N VAL A 168 0.62 -10.92 -1.19
CA VAL A 168 1.23 -12.21 -1.53
C VAL A 168 0.79 -12.66 -2.91
N GLY A 169 -0.52 -12.74 -3.15
CA GLY A 169 -1.08 -13.37 -4.35
C GLY A 169 -0.72 -12.61 -5.62
N ALA A 170 -0.96 -11.30 -5.65
CA ALA A 170 -0.70 -10.49 -6.84
C ALA A 170 0.79 -10.47 -7.19
N VAL A 171 1.63 -10.25 -6.17
CA VAL A 171 3.08 -10.14 -6.30
C VAL A 171 3.71 -11.49 -6.69
N MET A 172 3.22 -12.61 -6.15
CA MET A 172 3.69 -13.93 -6.52
C MET A 172 3.40 -14.26 -7.99
N MET A 173 2.23 -13.89 -8.50
CA MET A 173 1.85 -14.15 -9.89
C MET A 173 2.64 -13.33 -10.91
N VAL A 174 2.80 -12.02 -10.67
CA VAL A 174 3.50 -11.15 -11.63
C VAL A 174 5.01 -11.19 -11.44
N GLY A 175 5.50 -11.47 -10.23
CA GLY A 175 6.92 -11.47 -9.88
C GLY A 175 7.58 -12.85 -9.97
N GLY A 176 6.83 -13.94 -9.78
CA GLY A 176 7.35 -15.31 -9.92
C GLY A 176 8.26 -15.79 -8.77
N ASN A 177 8.48 -14.99 -7.73
CA ASN A 177 9.28 -15.34 -6.55
C ASN A 177 10.74 -15.76 -6.84
N ILE A 178 11.39 -15.05 -7.77
CA ILE A 178 12.74 -15.35 -8.25
C ILE A 178 13.77 -14.88 -7.21
N GLU A 179 14.67 -15.78 -6.84
CA GLU A 179 15.77 -15.49 -5.91
C GLU A 179 16.64 -14.33 -6.41
N GLY A 180 17.01 -13.42 -5.50
CA GLY A 180 17.85 -12.27 -5.83
C GLY A 180 17.21 -11.20 -6.72
N HIS A 181 15.98 -11.40 -7.22
CA HIS A 181 15.35 -10.48 -8.17
C HIS A 181 13.93 -10.03 -7.79
N THR A 182 13.03 -10.96 -7.49
CA THR A 182 11.59 -10.66 -7.23
C THR A 182 11.05 -11.28 -5.95
N ARG A 183 11.88 -12.02 -5.20
CA ARG A 183 11.49 -12.63 -3.92
C ARG A 183 11.32 -11.56 -2.84
N VAL A 184 10.10 -11.46 -2.31
CA VAL A 184 9.75 -10.61 -1.15
C VAL A 184 9.41 -11.49 0.05
N MET A 185 9.33 -10.91 1.25
CA MET A 185 9.15 -11.66 2.49
C MET A 185 7.90 -12.53 2.46
N THR A 186 6.77 -12.03 1.96
CA THR A 186 5.52 -12.78 1.88
C THR A 186 5.60 -14.00 0.96
N THR A 187 6.25 -13.86 -0.21
CA THR A 187 6.44 -14.97 -1.15
C THR A 187 7.51 -15.96 -0.68
N ALA A 188 8.51 -15.49 0.07
CA ALA A 188 9.48 -16.35 0.75
C ALA A 188 8.81 -17.19 1.85
N ILE A 189 7.92 -16.61 2.65
CA ILE A 189 7.14 -17.34 3.65
C ILE A 189 6.33 -18.47 2.99
N VAL A 190 5.61 -18.17 1.91
CA VAL A 190 4.84 -19.18 1.15
C VAL A 190 5.75 -20.28 0.60
N LEU A 191 6.91 -19.92 0.04
CA LEU A 191 7.86 -20.88 -0.49
C LEU A 191 8.35 -21.86 0.59
N GLU A 192 8.69 -21.35 1.77
CA GLU A 192 9.24 -22.16 2.87
C GLU A 192 8.17 -23.05 3.51
N VAL A 193 6.92 -22.58 3.57
CA VAL A 193 5.77 -23.43 3.90
C VAL A 193 5.63 -24.58 2.90
N ASN A 194 5.71 -24.30 1.59
CA ASN A 194 5.59 -25.32 0.55
C ASN A 194 6.75 -26.34 0.55
N LYS A 195 7.92 -25.97 1.07
CA LYS A 195 9.05 -26.88 1.29
C LYS A 195 8.91 -27.71 2.58
N GLY A 196 7.89 -27.47 3.40
CA GLY A 196 7.72 -28.07 4.72
C GLY A 196 8.61 -27.44 5.81
N ASN A 197 9.29 -26.33 5.51
CA ASN A 197 10.17 -25.61 6.45
C ASN A 197 9.39 -24.60 7.28
N PHE A 198 8.42 -25.08 8.07
CA PHE A 198 7.51 -24.23 8.84
C PHE A 198 8.23 -23.37 9.90
N ALA A 199 9.32 -23.87 10.48
CA ALA A 199 10.08 -23.13 11.49
C ALA A 199 10.69 -21.85 10.91
N PHE A 200 11.34 -21.97 9.75
CA PHE A 200 11.94 -20.84 9.05
C PHE A 200 10.87 -19.90 8.48
N ALA A 201 9.76 -20.44 7.94
CA ALA A 201 8.64 -19.62 7.49
C ALA A 201 8.04 -18.78 8.63
N MET A 202 7.85 -19.37 9.82
CA MET A 202 7.44 -18.63 11.02
C MET A 202 8.47 -17.58 11.43
N ALA A 203 9.77 -17.88 11.35
CA ALA A 203 10.82 -16.93 11.67
C ALA A 203 10.76 -15.69 10.74
N LEU A 204 10.62 -15.89 9.43
CA LEU A 204 10.41 -14.81 8.45
C LEU A 204 9.14 -14.01 8.76
N GLY A 205 8.04 -14.67 9.14
CA GLY A 205 6.80 -14.01 9.54
C GLY A 205 6.95 -13.12 10.77
N ILE A 206 7.67 -13.61 11.80
CA ILE A 206 7.99 -12.83 13.01
C ILE A 206 8.83 -11.60 12.65
N ILE A 207 9.84 -11.76 11.80
CA ILE A 207 10.68 -10.65 11.32
C ILE A 207 9.83 -9.61 10.59
N LEU A 208 8.98 -10.03 9.64
CA LEU A 208 8.10 -9.13 8.90
C LEU A 208 7.15 -8.38 9.83
N LEU A 209 6.55 -9.06 10.81
CA LEU A 209 5.67 -8.44 11.81
C LEU A 209 6.41 -7.44 12.70
N ALA A 210 7.61 -7.79 13.17
CA ALA A 210 8.42 -6.89 14.00
C ALA A 210 8.81 -5.62 13.24
N ILE A 211 9.27 -5.75 11.99
CA ILE A 211 9.63 -4.58 11.17
C ILE A 211 8.37 -3.76 10.87
N SER A 212 7.26 -4.40 10.51
CA SER A 212 5.99 -3.71 10.29
C SER A 212 5.59 -2.92 11.53
N PHE A 213 5.59 -3.55 12.71
CA PHE A 213 5.28 -2.89 13.98
C PHE A 213 6.13 -1.64 14.22
N LEU A 214 7.45 -1.71 13.99
CA LEU A 214 8.34 -0.56 14.14
C LEU A 214 7.97 0.59 13.18
N ILE A 215 7.68 0.27 11.92
CA ILE A 215 7.26 1.25 10.92
C ILE A 215 5.93 1.88 11.32
N TYR A 216 4.93 1.07 11.69
CA TYR A 216 3.61 1.54 12.14
C TYR A 216 3.70 2.38 13.40
N SER A 217 4.52 1.99 14.37
CA SER A 217 4.74 2.77 15.59
C SER A 217 5.39 4.13 15.29
N SER A 218 6.32 4.17 14.33
CA SER A 218 6.94 5.42 13.87
C SER A 218 5.91 6.35 13.22
N PHE A 219 5.04 5.81 12.37
CA PHE A 219 3.92 6.56 11.79
C PHE A 219 2.92 7.03 12.84
N TYR A 220 2.60 6.19 13.83
CA TYR A 220 1.68 6.53 14.92
C TYR A 220 2.22 7.71 15.73
N ARG A 221 3.51 7.73 16.07
CA ARG A 221 4.13 8.87 16.78
C ARG A 221 4.04 10.18 15.99
N LEU A 222 4.22 10.12 14.68
CA LEU A 222 4.06 11.28 13.79
C LEU A 222 2.60 11.77 13.73
N LEU A 223 1.64 10.86 13.85
CA LEU A 223 0.21 11.18 13.87
C LEU A 223 -0.24 11.75 15.23
N SER A 224 0.25 11.19 16.34
CA SER A 224 -0.13 11.60 17.70
C SER A 224 0.54 12.91 18.13
N GLY A 225 1.77 13.17 17.68
CA GLY A 225 2.47 14.42 17.97
C GLY A 225 1.82 15.68 17.38
N GLY A 226 0.81 15.54 16.52
CA GLY A 226 0.00 16.65 16.00
C GLY A 226 -1.41 16.75 16.59
N ALA A 227 -1.74 15.93 17.60
CA ALA A 227 -3.01 15.97 18.33
C ALA A 227 -2.91 16.69 19.69
N ASP A 228 -1.69 17.03 20.13
CA ASP A 228 -1.38 17.72 21.38
C ASP A 228 -1.03 19.22 21.20
N GLU A 229 -1.23 19.77 19.99
CA GLU A 229 -1.13 21.21 19.66
C GLU A 229 -2.49 21.74 19.16
#